data_AF-A0A2V2CDE8-F1
#
_entry.id   AF-A0A2V2CDE8-F1
#
_cell.length_a   1.000
_cell.length_b   1.000
_cell.length_c   1.000
_cell.angle_alpha   90.00
_cell.angle_beta   90.00
_cell.angle_gamma   90.00
#
_symmetry.space_group_name_H-M   'P 1'
#
loop_
_entity.id
_entity.type
_entity.pdbx_description
1 polymer ?
#
loop_
_entity_poly.entity_id
_entity_poly.type
_entity_poly.pdbx_seq_one_letter_code
_entity_poly.pdbx_strand_id
1 'polypeptide(L)'
;MKIRINQDIVEFTPENPAEKTELEALWIKMSNCIGKTKRLEPMGTYIPSEDKTATFHIEGLSKEETGAVPSVRAPYDTDVYCQTCNKTVHVKKGEVIPFCCGRLMEILD
;
A
#
# COMPACT_ATOMS: atom_id res chain seq x y z
N MET A 1 9.14 -7.79 1.40
CA MET A 1 8.66 -7.66 0.01
C MET A 1 9.89 -7.63 -0.86
N LYS A 2 9.92 -8.50 -1.86
CA LYS A 2 11.06 -8.63 -2.76
C LYS A 2 10.87 -7.78 -4.00
N ILE A 3 11.88 -6.97 -4.33
CA ILE A 3 11.91 -6.16 -5.55
C ILE A 3 12.92 -6.77 -6.52
N ARG A 4 12.52 -6.95 -7.79
CA ARG A 4 13.41 -7.35 -8.89
C ARG A 4 13.28 -6.36 -10.03
N ILE A 5 14.40 -6.12 -10.71
CA ILE A 5 14.45 -5.31 -11.93
C ILE A 5 14.83 -6.23 -13.07
N ASN A 6 13.96 -6.33 -14.07
CA ASN A 6 14.19 -7.05 -15.31
C ASN A 6 14.08 -6.05 -16.46
N GLN A 7 15.22 -5.50 -16.88
CA GLN A 7 15.31 -4.43 -17.88
C GLN A 7 14.48 -3.20 -17.47
N ASP A 8 13.37 -2.95 -18.17
CA ASP A 8 12.43 -1.84 -17.94
C ASP A 8 11.23 -2.24 -17.05
N ILE A 9 11.22 -3.47 -16.53
CA ILE A 9 10.16 -4.00 -15.67
C ILE A 9 10.64 -4.06 -14.21
N VAL A 10 9.84 -3.49 -13.31
CA VAL A 10 10.01 -3.66 -11.86
C VAL A 10 8.95 -4.63 -11.34
N GLU A 11 9.38 -5.68 -10.65
CA GLU A 11 8.51 -6.70 -10.06
C GLU A 11 8.50 -6.56 -8.53
N PHE A 12 7.29 -6.49 -7.96
CA PHE A 12 7.05 -6.58 -6.53
C PHE A 12 6.48 -7.96 -6.20
N THR A 13 7.18 -8.74 -5.37
CA THR A 13 6.69 -10.03 -4.87
C THR A 13 6.49 -9.92 -3.35
N PRO A 14 5.24 -10.03 -2.85
CA PRO A 14 5.00 -10.03 -1.42
C PRO A 14 5.55 -11.33 -0.80
N GLU A 15 6.14 -11.22 0.38
CA GLU A 15 6.78 -12.33 1.08
C GLU A 15 5.99 -12.79 2.32
N ASN A 16 4.97 -12.02 2.72
CA ASN A 16 4.06 -12.33 3.82
C ASN A 16 2.62 -11.83 3.52
N PRO A 17 1.61 -12.22 4.33
CA PRO A 17 0.22 -11.80 4.12
C PRO A 17 -0.01 -10.29 4.18
N ALA A 18 0.67 -9.57 5.09
CA ALA A 18 0.53 -8.12 5.22
C ALA A 18 1.00 -7.40 3.94
N GLU A 19 2.16 -7.77 3.40
CA GLU A 19 2.68 -7.21 2.15
C GLU A 19 1.79 -7.52 0.94
N LYS A 20 1.13 -8.68 0.95
CA LYS A 20 0.16 -9.03 -0.10
C LYS A 20 -1.03 -8.07 -0.09
N THR A 21 -1.54 -7.76 1.10
CA THR A 21 -2.60 -6.78 1.33
C THR A 21 -2.16 -5.37 0.89
N GLU A 22 -0.95 -4.94 1.22
CA GLU A 22 -0.41 -3.64 0.79
C GLU A 22 -0.23 -3.54 -0.73
N LEU A 23 0.28 -4.60 -1.36
CA LEU A 23 0.44 -4.65 -2.81
C LEU A 23 -0.92 -4.61 -3.54
N GLU A 24 -1.95 -5.25 -2.99
CA GLU A 24 -3.32 -5.15 -3.49
C GLU A 24 -3.85 -3.71 -3.38
N ALA A 25 -3.59 -3.03 -2.26
CA ALA A 25 -3.95 -1.62 -2.07
C ALA A 25 -3.35 -0.73 -3.17
N LEU A 26 -2.05 -0.91 -3.43
CA LEU A 26 -1.31 -0.19 -4.47
C LEU A 26 -1.88 -0.51 -5.84
N TRP A 27 -2.13 -1.79 -6.14
CA TRP A 27 -2.66 -2.23 -7.42
C TRP A 27 -4.04 -1.63 -7.71
N ILE A 28 -4.96 -1.64 -6.75
CA ILE A 28 -6.29 -1.00 -6.90
C ILE A 28 -6.13 0.50 -7.20
N LYS A 29 -5.22 1.18 -6.50
CA LYS A 29 -4.95 2.60 -6.72
C LYS A 29 -4.44 2.88 -8.13
N MET A 30 -3.57 2.02 -8.65
CA MET A 30 -2.92 2.17 -9.97
C MET A 30 -3.80 1.71 -11.15
N SER A 31 -4.56 0.63 -10.98
CA SER A 31 -5.30 -0.04 -12.06
C SER A 31 -6.62 0.61 -12.45
N ASN A 32 -7.23 1.41 -11.57
CA ASN A 32 -8.48 2.12 -11.89
C ASN A 32 -8.21 3.38 -12.74
N CYS A 33 -7.69 3.19 -13.95
CA CYS A 33 -7.30 4.25 -14.87
C CYS A 33 -8.39 4.49 -15.93
N ILE A 34 -9.51 5.10 -15.53
CA ILE A 34 -10.51 5.57 -16.50
C ILE A 34 -10.00 6.87 -17.14
N GLY A 35 -9.45 6.79 -18.34
CA GLY A 35 -9.13 7.95 -19.20
C GLY A 35 -7.76 8.61 -18.99
N LYS A 36 -7.00 8.28 -17.94
CA LYS A 36 -5.62 8.74 -17.73
C LYS A 36 -4.74 7.63 -17.16
N THR A 37 -3.56 7.42 -17.75
CA THR A 37 -2.54 6.51 -17.23
C THR A 37 -1.98 7.05 -15.91
N LYS A 38 -1.80 6.16 -14.93
CA LYS A 38 -1.16 6.49 -13.65
C LYS A 38 0.29 6.04 -13.64
N ARG A 39 1.16 6.77 -12.94
CA ARG A 39 2.62 6.52 -12.89
C ARG A 39 3.14 6.67 -11.48
N LEU A 40 4.16 5.88 -11.13
CA LEU A 40 4.92 6.05 -9.90
C LEU A 40 6.15 6.90 -10.21
N GLU A 41 6.18 8.12 -9.69
CA GLU A 41 7.29 9.05 -9.85
C GLU A 41 8.13 9.06 -8.57
N PRO A 42 9.44 8.72 -8.63
CA PRO A 42 10.31 8.77 -7.46
C PRO A 42 10.27 10.14 -6.78
N MET A 43 10.19 10.15 -5.46
CA MET A 43 10.23 11.38 -4.66
C MET A 43 11.56 11.48 -3.91
N GLY A 44 12.32 12.52 -4.22
CA GLY A 44 13.61 12.77 -3.59
C GLY A 44 14.71 11.80 -4.04
N THR A 45 15.75 11.67 -3.22
CA THR A 45 16.84 10.71 -3.43
C THR A 45 16.73 9.63 -2.37
N TYR A 46 16.85 8.37 -2.76
CA TYR A 46 16.94 7.25 -1.81
C TYR A 46 18.41 6.92 -1.56
N ILE A 47 18.85 7.08 -0.32
CA ILE A 47 20.20 6.78 0.14
C ILE A 47 20.13 5.59 1.11
N PRO A 48 20.57 4.37 0.72
CA PRO A 48 20.39 3.17 1.53
C PRO A 48 20.97 3.24 2.96
N SER A 49 21.98 4.07 3.19
CA SER A 49 22.59 4.27 4.52
C SER A 49 21.81 5.21 5.44
N GLU A 50 20.90 6.01 4.89
CA GLU A 50 20.18 7.07 5.61
C GLU A 50 18.67 6.80 5.63
N ASP A 51 18.13 6.31 4.51
CA ASP A 51 16.70 6.14 4.30
C ASP A 51 16.23 4.70 4.53
N LYS A 52 15.15 4.57 5.28
CA LYS A 52 14.47 3.29 5.51
C LYS A 52 13.43 2.95 4.43
N THR A 53 13.02 3.93 3.62
CA THR A 53 11.87 3.79 2.72
C THR A 53 12.07 4.62 1.45
N ALA A 54 11.91 3.98 0.29
CA ALA A 54 11.80 4.68 -0.98
C ALA A 54 10.37 5.20 -1.16
N THR A 55 10.22 6.47 -1.53
CA THR A 55 8.90 7.11 -1.66
C THR A 55 8.60 7.43 -3.12
N PHE A 56 7.36 7.22 -3.53
CA PHE A 56 6.87 7.52 -4.88
C PHE A 56 5.59 8.34 -4.80
N HIS A 57 5.48 9.34 -5.66
CA HIS A 57 4.23 10.05 -5.94
C HIS A 57 3.44 9.29 -7.00
N ILE A 58 2.13 9.15 -6.81
CA ILE A 58 1.25 8.55 -7.84
C ILE A 58 0.71 9.68 -8.73
N GLU A 59 1.28 9.86 -9.91
CA GLU A 59 0.77 10.78 -10.93
C GLU A 59 -0.51 10.22 -11.58
N GLY A 60 -1.39 11.10 -12.03
CA GLY A 60 -2.58 10.74 -12.80
C GLY A 60 -3.82 10.38 -11.98
N LEU A 61 -3.77 10.50 -10.64
CA LEU A 61 -4.94 10.38 -9.77
C LEU A 61 -5.94 11.52 -10.01
N SER A 62 -7.24 11.21 -9.99
CA SER A 62 -8.28 12.24 -9.91
C SER A 62 -8.29 12.92 -8.54
N LYS A 63 -9.03 14.03 -8.40
CA LYS A 63 -9.17 14.72 -7.09
C LYS A 63 -9.84 13.80 -6.06
N GLU A 64 -10.84 13.04 -6.51
CA GLU A 64 -11.56 12.07 -5.69
C GLU A 64 -10.63 10.93 -5.27
N GLU A 65 -9.78 10.46 -6.18
CA GLU A 65 -8.84 9.38 -5.90
C GLU A 65 -7.71 9.83 -4.97
N THR A 66 -7.25 11.08 -5.04
CA THR A 66 -6.16 11.58 -4.19
C THR A 66 -6.50 11.46 -2.70
N GLY A 67 -7.76 11.73 -2.33
CA GLY A 67 -8.26 11.60 -0.95
C GLY A 67 -8.83 10.22 -0.60
N ALA A 68 -9.06 9.35 -1.58
CA ALA A 68 -9.68 8.06 -1.34
C ALA A 68 -8.72 7.05 -0.69
N VAL A 69 -9.18 6.41 0.37
CA VAL A 69 -8.49 5.28 0.99
C VAL A 69 -8.75 4.01 0.16
N PRO A 70 -7.72 3.22 -0.21
CA PRO A 70 -7.93 1.92 -0.82
C PRO A 70 -8.75 1.00 0.09
N SER A 71 -9.84 0.42 -0.43
CA SER A 71 -10.67 -0.52 0.32
C SER A 71 -10.09 -1.94 0.24
N VAL A 72 -9.05 -2.22 1.02
CA VAL A 72 -8.47 -3.57 1.10
C VAL A 72 -9.21 -4.39 2.14
N ARG A 73 -9.45 -5.67 1.85
CA ARG A 73 -10.19 -6.58 2.73
C ARG A 73 -9.26 -7.52 3.47
N ALA A 74 -9.58 -7.83 4.72
CA ALA A 74 -8.82 -8.78 5.52
C ALA A 74 -8.88 -10.19 4.90
N PRO A 75 -7.73 -10.86 4.70
CA PRO A 75 -7.69 -12.16 4.03
C PRO A 75 -8.23 -13.31 4.91
N TYR A 76 -8.18 -13.13 6.24
CA TYR A 76 -8.67 -14.02 7.29
C TYR A 76 -9.04 -13.18 8.53
N ASP A 77 -9.60 -13.82 9.55
CA ASP A 77 -9.90 -13.16 10.84
C ASP A 77 -8.57 -12.79 11.51
N THR A 78 -8.34 -11.51 11.78
CA THR A 78 -7.05 -11.00 12.27
C THR A 78 -7.21 -9.72 13.09
N ASP A 79 -6.20 -9.42 13.89
CA ASP A 79 -6.07 -8.12 14.53
C ASP A 79 -5.22 -7.22 13.65
N VAL A 80 -5.68 -5.99 13.43
CA VAL A 80 -4.87 -4.97 12.74
C VAL A 80 -4.41 -3.92 13.72
N TYR A 81 -3.23 -3.36 13.50
CA TYR A 81 -2.64 -2.37 14.40
C TYR A 81 -2.19 -1.10 13.66
N CYS A 82 -2.33 0.03 14.33
CA CYS A 82 -1.78 1.30 13.87
C CYS A 82 -0.47 1.56 14.61
N GLN A 83 0.65 1.48 13.90
CA GLN A 83 1.97 1.82 14.44
C GLN A 83 2.10 3.29 14.94
N THR A 84 1.17 4.20 14.61
CA THR A 84 1.26 5.61 15.04
C THR A 84 0.65 5.82 16.42
N CYS A 85 -0.55 5.28 16.65
CA CYS A 85 -1.31 5.48 17.88
C CYS A 85 -1.45 4.21 18.72
N ASN A 86 -0.81 3.11 18.29
CA ASN A 86 -0.85 1.78 18.90
C ASN A 86 -2.26 1.22 19.09
N LYS A 87 -3.24 1.70 18.33
CA LYS A 87 -4.59 1.16 18.35
C LYS A 87 -4.61 -0.20 17.66
N THR A 88 -5.27 -1.17 18.28
CA THR A 88 -5.55 -2.48 17.69
C THR A 88 -7.06 -2.63 17.45
N VAL A 89 -7.44 -3.25 16.33
CA VAL A 89 -8.83 -3.52 15.97
C VAL A 89 -8.92 -4.93 15.42
N HIS A 90 -9.85 -5.73 15.93
CA HIS A 90 -10.16 -7.03 15.35
C HIS A 90 -11.01 -6.85 14.09
N VAL A 91 -10.64 -7.51 12.99
CA VAL A 91 -11.36 -7.50 11.71
C VAL A 91 -11.58 -8.93 11.22
N LYS A 92 -12.79 -9.21 10.75
CA LYS A 92 -13.12 -10.53 10.19
C LYS A 92 -12.67 -10.65 8.75
N LYS A 93 -12.51 -11.88 8.29
CA LYS A 93 -12.27 -12.20 6.88
C LYS A 93 -13.27 -11.48 5.97
N GLY A 94 -12.75 -10.74 5.00
CA GLY A 94 -13.52 -10.00 4.02
C GLY A 94 -13.97 -8.61 4.49
N GLU A 95 -13.81 -8.24 5.77
CA GLU A 95 -14.05 -6.87 6.24
C GLU A 95 -12.95 -5.93 5.75
N VAL A 96 -13.29 -4.65 5.58
CA VAL A 96 -12.32 -3.64 5.13
C VAL A 96 -11.36 -3.35 6.26
N ILE A 97 -10.06 -3.41 5.94
CA ILE A 97 -9.01 -3.04 6.89
C ILE A 97 -9.10 -1.53 7.12
N PRO A 98 -9.26 -1.09 8.38
CA PRO A 98 -9.42 0.32 8.70
C PRO A 98 -8.15 1.13 8.40
N PHE A 99 -8.38 2.40 8.08
CA PHE A 99 -7.34 3.40 7.95
C PHE A 99 -7.22 4.19 9.25
N CYS A 100 -6.01 4.37 9.75
CA CYS A 100 -5.75 5.05 11.00
C CYS A 100 -4.48 5.91 10.90
N CYS A 101 -4.56 7.16 11.37
CA CYS A 101 -3.43 8.10 11.41
C CYS A 101 -2.71 8.29 10.05
N GLY A 102 -3.46 8.30 8.94
CA GLY A 102 -2.87 8.57 7.62
C GLY A 102 -2.34 7.34 6.88
N ARG A 103 -2.53 6.12 7.40
CA ARG A 103 -2.13 4.88 6.75
C ARG A 103 -3.13 3.74 6.96
N LEU A 104 -3.09 2.75 6.09
CA LEU A 104 -3.80 1.48 6.30
C LEU A 104 -3.22 0.82 7.56
N MET A 105 -4.08 0.27 8.43
CA MET A 105 -3.61 -0.48 9.58
C MET A 105 -2.94 -1.79 9.12
N GLU A 106 -1.87 -2.18 9.80
CA GLU A 106 -1.09 -3.38 9.47
C GLU A 106 -1.72 -4.62 10.10
N ILE A 107 -1.71 -5.74 9.37
CA ILE A 107 -2.14 -7.04 9.90
C ILE A 107 -1.10 -7.52 10.92
N LEU A 108 -1.54 -7.82 12.14
CA LEU A 108 -0.74 -8.52 13.14
C LEU A 108 -0.82 -10.02 12.82
N ASP A 109 0.25 -10.55 12.26
CA ASP A 109 0.46 -11.97 12.00
C ASP A 109 1.45 -12.56 13.03
#